data_AF-A0A7C4ZXN4-F1
#
_entry.id   AF-A0A7C4ZXN4-F1
#
_cell.length_a   1.000
_cell.length_b   1.000
_cell.length_c   1.000
_cell.angle_alpha   90.00
_cell.angle_beta   90.00
_cell.angle_gamma   90.00
#
_symmetry.space_group_name_H-M   'P 1'
#
loop_
_entity.id
_entity.type
_entity.pdbx_description
1 polymer ?
#
loop_
_entity_poly.entity_id
_entity_poly.type
_entity_poly.pdbx_seq_one_letter_code
_entity_poly.pdbx_strand_id
1 'polypeptide(L)'
;MKNIKTVLAILTISLIFSVFTTAASAKPSKASWTFMVYLDADNNLDPFGPVNIQQMSIGLTPGANLNVIVLMDRLNQPAYLYRITYNNVETILFLGEVDMGSPQTLEWFVKYTLKNYEAQHYILDLWDHGGGYRG
;
A
#
# COMPACT_ATOMS: atom_id res chain seq x y z
N MET A 1 -16.91 49.32 57.37
CA MET A 1 -15.96 50.28 56.76
C MET A 1 -14.61 49.59 56.58
N LYS A 2 -14.15 49.48 55.32
CA LYS A 2 -12.80 49.23 54.77
C LYS A 2 -11.68 48.57 55.62
N ASN A 3 -11.30 47.38 55.16
CA ASN A 3 -9.96 46.95 54.69
C ASN A 3 -8.76 46.92 55.66
N ILE A 4 -8.36 45.71 56.08
CA ILE A 4 -7.02 45.39 56.60
C ILE A 4 -6.28 44.47 55.61
N LYS A 5 -5.35 45.10 54.89
CA LYS A 5 -4.02 44.68 54.42
C LYS A 5 -3.61 43.19 54.56
N THR A 6 -3.40 42.58 53.38
CA THR A 6 -2.21 41.81 52.95
C THR A 6 -1.64 40.73 53.89
N VAL A 7 -1.83 39.44 53.53
CA VAL A 7 -0.80 38.41 53.71
C VAL A 7 -0.69 37.57 52.43
N LEU A 8 0.50 37.66 51.83
CA LEU A 8 1.09 36.87 50.76
C LEU A 8 0.60 35.42 50.66
N ALA A 9 -0.17 35.10 49.62
CA ALA A 9 -0.19 33.77 49.05
C ALA A 9 0.83 33.77 47.91
N ILE A 10 2.06 33.35 48.20
CA ILE A 10 3.10 33.18 47.18
C ILE A 10 2.66 32.04 46.27
N LEU A 11 2.23 32.44 45.08
CA LEU A 11 1.87 31.60 43.96
C LEU A 11 3.14 30.92 43.43
N THR A 12 3.59 29.81 44.03
CA THR A 12 4.56 28.93 43.37
C THR A 12 3.81 28.07 42.36
N ILE A 13 3.44 28.67 41.22
CA ILE A 13 3.20 27.90 40.01
C ILE A 13 4.57 27.38 39.58
N SER A 14 4.93 26.22 40.11
CA SER A 14 6.00 25.41 39.53
C SER A 14 5.55 25.05 38.12
N LEU A 15 6.06 25.81 37.17
CA LEU A 15 5.96 25.57 35.75
C LEU A 15 6.60 24.21 35.45
N ILE A 16 5.83 23.13 35.58
CA ILE A 16 6.18 21.84 35.01
C ILE A 16 5.95 22.02 33.51
N PHE A 17 6.94 22.62 32.85
CA PHE A 17 7.09 22.50 31.40
C PHE A 17 7.52 21.05 31.17
N SER A 18 6.54 20.13 31.18
CA SER A 18 6.74 18.79 30.67
C SER A 18 7.14 18.96 29.22
N VAL A 19 8.44 18.84 28.96
CA VAL A 19 8.96 18.70 27.62
C VAL A 19 8.39 17.37 27.11
N PHE A 20 7.22 17.43 26.48
CA PHE A 20 6.77 16.40 25.59
C PHE A 20 7.73 16.46 24.40
N THR A 21 8.85 15.75 24.50
CA THR A 21 9.59 15.34 23.32
C THR A 21 8.64 14.48 22.52
N THR A 22 7.94 15.09 21.57
CA THR A 22 7.35 14.33 20.47
C THR A 22 8.53 13.69 19.77
N ALA A 23 8.79 12.42 20.08
CA ALA A 23 9.63 11.59 19.24
C ALA A 23 8.98 11.67 17.86
N ALA A 24 9.59 12.44 16.95
CA ALA A 24 9.14 12.52 15.58
C ALA A 24 9.08 11.07 15.10
N SER A 25 7.87 10.57 14.83
CA SER A 25 7.67 9.23 14.31
C SER A 25 8.53 9.15 13.06
N ALA A 26 9.61 8.37 13.12
CA ALA A 26 10.49 8.19 11.97
C ALA A 26 9.60 7.74 10.81
N LYS A 27 9.67 8.44 9.67
CA LYS A 27 8.94 8.02 8.45
C LYS A 27 9.28 6.54 8.27
N PRO A 28 8.27 5.64 8.11
CA PRO A 28 8.54 4.21 7.93
C PRO A 28 9.64 4.05 6.89
N SER A 29 10.67 3.27 7.20
CA SER A 29 11.74 3.03 6.25
C SER A 29 11.13 2.47 4.97
N LYS A 30 11.50 3.03 3.82
CA LYS A 30 11.02 2.54 2.51
C LYS A 30 11.27 1.04 2.39
N ALA A 31 10.36 0.33 1.73
CA ALA A 31 10.55 -1.09 1.46
C ALA A 31 11.80 -1.31 0.60
N SER A 32 12.44 -2.48 0.71
CA SER A 32 13.58 -2.80 -0.15
C SER A 32 13.12 -2.98 -1.59
N TRP A 33 11.98 -3.63 -1.79
CA TRP A 33 11.37 -3.87 -3.11
C TRP A 33 9.86 -3.62 -3.10
N THR A 34 9.35 -3.13 -4.23
CA THR A 34 7.91 -3.19 -4.55
C THR A 34 7.74 -3.99 -5.84
N PHE A 35 6.99 -5.10 -5.76
CA PHE A 35 6.53 -5.88 -6.90
C PHE A 35 5.17 -5.36 -7.34
N MET A 36 5.09 -4.92 -8.59
CA MET A 36 3.87 -4.53 -9.29
C MET A 36 3.49 -5.69 -10.20
N VAL A 37 2.37 -6.35 -9.94
CA VAL A 37 1.85 -7.41 -10.80
C VAL A 37 0.62 -6.89 -11.53
N TYR A 38 0.71 -6.77 -12.84
CA TYR A 38 -0.38 -6.39 -13.73
C TYR A 38 -0.93 -7.68 -14.34
N LEU A 39 -2.01 -8.19 -13.75
CA LEU A 39 -2.54 -9.52 -13.98
C LEU A 39 -3.82 -9.41 -14.83
N ASP A 40 -3.65 -9.48 -16.14
CA ASP A 40 -4.76 -9.52 -17.07
C ASP A 40 -5.24 -10.98 -17.22
N ALA A 41 -6.32 -11.29 -16.51
CA ALA A 41 -6.95 -12.59 -16.54
C ALA A 41 -8.32 -12.55 -17.26
N ASP A 42 -8.64 -11.50 -18.02
CA ASP A 42 -9.89 -11.42 -18.82
C ASP A 42 -9.80 -12.26 -20.11
N ASN A 43 -9.43 -13.54 -19.94
CA ASN A 43 -9.28 -14.51 -21.00
C ASN A 43 -9.29 -15.94 -20.44
N ASN A 44 -8.85 -16.93 -21.22
CA ASN A 44 -8.86 -18.34 -20.78
C ASN A 44 -7.84 -18.67 -19.67
N LEU A 45 -6.99 -17.72 -19.26
CA LEU A 45 -6.12 -17.86 -18.10
C LEU A 45 -6.79 -17.45 -16.77
N ASP A 46 -8.01 -16.93 -16.80
CA ASP A 46 -8.79 -16.52 -15.63
C ASP A 46 -8.69 -17.45 -14.40
N PRO A 47 -8.79 -18.80 -14.53
CA PRO A 47 -8.73 -19.69 -13.38
C PRO A 47 -7.37 -19.68 -12.66
N PHE A 48 -6.30 -19.25 -13.31
CA PHE A 48 -4.96 -19.23 -12.74
C PHE A 48 -4.67 -17.95 -11.95
N GLY A 49 -5.34 -16.83 -12.26
CA GLY A 49 -5.12 -15.54 -11.57
C GLY A 49 -5.30 -15.64 -10.05
N PRO A 50 -6.47 -16.07 -9.54
CA PRO A 50 -6.70 -16.26 -8.10
C PRO A 50 -5.74 -17.26 -7.46
N VAL A 51 -5.37 -18.33 -8.18
CA VAL A 51 -4.41 -19.33 -7.71
C VAL A 51 -3.02 -18.72 -7.54
N ASN A 52 -2.56 -17.92 -8.51
CA ASN A 52 -1.27 -17.24 -8.43
C ASN A 52 -1.23 -16.20 -7.32
N ILE A 53 -2.30 -15.42 -7.11
CA ILE A 53 -2.39 -14.48 -5.97
C ILE A 53 -2.27 -15.24 -4.63
N GLN A 54 -2.96 -16.37 -4.48
CA GLN A 54 -2.86 -17.18 -3.27
C GLN A 54 -1.45 -17.72 -3.08
N GLN A 55 -0.81 -18.22 -4.15
CA GLN A 55 0.58 -18.71 -4.13
C GLN A 55 1.57 -17.61 -3.74
N MET A 56 1.38 -16.38 -4.24
CA MET A 56 2.19 -15.23 -3.82
C MET A 56 2.09 -15.05 -2.29
N SER A 57 0.88 -15.06 -1.73
CA SER A 57 0.67 -14.82 -0.29
C SER A 57 1.38 -15.85 0.61
N ILE A 58 1.38 -17.13 0.23
CA ILE A 58 2.03 -18.20 1.00
C ILE A 58 3.52 -18.34 0.71
N GLY A 59 3.99 -17.81 -0.44
CA GLY A 59 5.40 -17.78 -0.82
C GLY A 59 6.19 -16.66 -0.17
N LEU A 60 5.51 -15.66 0.41
CA LEU A 60 6.16 -14.56 1.12
C LEU A 60 6.79 -15.02 2.44
N THR A 61 7.86 -14.33 2.85
CA THR A 61 8.45 -14.52 4.18
C THR A 61 7.73 -13.61 5.19
N PRO A 62 7.34 -14.11 6.38
CA PRO A 62 6.77 -13.28 7.44
C PRO A 62 7.69 -12.10 7.77
N GLY A 63 7.14 -10.89 7.80
CA GLY A 63 7.90 -9.68 8.13
C GLY A 63 8.90 -9.20 7.06
N ALA A 64 8.84 -9.74 5.84
CA ALA A 64 9.67 -9.26 4.74
C ALA A 64 9.46 -7.76 4.47
N ASN A 65 10.55 -7.03 4.26
CA ASN A 65 10.53 -5.61 3.92
C ASN A 65 10.29 -5.39 2.41
N LEU A 66 9.12 -5.79 1.93
CA LEU A 66 8.72 -5.63 0.53
C LEU A 66 7.22 -5.33 0.41
N ASN A 67 6.81 -4.72 -0.70
CA ASN A 67 5.41 -4.60 -1.09
C ASN A 67 5.13 -5.52 -2.29
N VAL A 68 3.96 -6.15 -2.32
CA VAL A 68 3.42 -6.82 -3.51
C VAL A 68 2.04 -6.26 -3.77
N ILE A 69 1.88 -5.57 -4.90
CA ILE A 69 0.65 -4.92 -5.31
C ILE A 69 0.21 -5.54 -6.63
N VAL A 70 -1.02 -6.02 -6.67
CA VAL A 70 -1.58 -6.74 -7.82
C VAL A 70 -2.81 -5.98 -8.31
N LEU A 71 -2.80 -5.51 -9.55
CA LEU A 71 -4.03 -5.18 -10.25
C LEU A 71 -4.42 -6.43 -11.04
N MET A 72 -5.57 -7.01 -10.71
CA MET A 72 -6.11 -8.16 -11.44
C MET A 72 -7.45 -7.81 -12.04
N ASP A 73 -7.59 -8.07 -13.33
CA ASP A 73 -8.86 -8.10 -14.05
C ASP A 73 -9.22 -9.55 -14.42
N ARG A 74 -10.51 -9.89 -14.41
CA ARG A 74 -10.96 -11.28 -14.50
C ARG A 74 -12.01 -11.47 -15.56
N LEU A 75 -12.09 -12.70 -16.10
CA LEU A 75 -13.04 -13.01 -17.15
C LEU A 75 -14.50 -12.86 -16.70
N ASN A 76 -15.21 -11.87 -17.29
CA ASN A 76 -16.57 -11.48 -16.91
C ASN A 76 -16.75 -11.14 -15.42
N GLN A 77 -15.71 -10.60 -14.78
CA GLN A 77 -15.70 -10.24 -13.37
C GLN A 77 -14.91 -8.94 -13.18
N PRO A 78 -15.24 -8.12 -12.19
CA PRO A 78 -14.59 -6.83 -12.02
C PRO A 78 -13.12 -6.95 -11.63
N ALA A 79 -12.34 -5.94 -12.02
CA ALA A 79 -10.98 -5.74 -11.57
C ALA A 79 -10.90 -5.20 -10.14
N TYR A 80 -9.83 -5.62 -9.47
CA TYR A 80 -9.49 -5.18 -8.12
C TYR A 80 -8.00 -4.90 -8.00
N LEU A 81 -7.68 -3.95 -7.13
CA LEU A 81 -6.32 -3.76 -6.64
C LEU A 81 -6.16 -4.48 -5.31
N TYR A 82 -5.16 -5.35 -5.21
CA TYR A 82 -4.81 -6.08 -4.01
C TYR A 82 -3.44 -5.69 -3.47
N ARG A 83 -3.29 -5.79 -2.16
CA ARG A 83 -2.00 -5.86 -1.48
C ARG A 83 -1.83 -7.28 -0.94
N ILE A 84 -0.73 -7.91 -1.30
CA ILE A 84 -0.42 -9.26 -0.85
C ILE A 84 0.59 -9.19 0.30
N THR A 85 0.27 -9.85 1.40
CA THR A 85 1.15 -10.01 2.56
C THR A 85 1.23 -11.50 2.92
N TYR A 86 2.15 -11.85 3.83
CA TYR A 86 2.29 -13.24 4.26
C TYR A 86 0.95 -13.80 4.76
N ASN A 87 0.46 -14.86 4.08
CA ASN A 87 -0.82 -15.52 4.34
C ASN A 87 -2.06 -14.62 4.28
N ASN A 88 -2.00 -13.49 3.56
CA ASN A 88 -3.14 -12.59 3.45
C ASN A 88 -3.19 -11.86 2.10
N VAL A 89 -4.42 -11.69 1.61
CA VAL A 89 -4.76 -10.96 0.38
C VAL A 89 -5.71 -9.85 0.78
N GLU A 90 -5.24 -8.61 0.78
CA GLU A 90 -6.03 -7.44 1.16
C GLU A 90 -6.57 -6.74 -0.11
N THR A 91 -7.89 -6.61 -0.23
CA THR A 91 -8.49 -5.78 -1.29
C THR A 91 -8.34 -4.31 -0.93
N ILE A 92 -7.67 -3.54 -1.79
CA ILE A 92 -7.41 -2.11 -1.62
C ILE A 92 -8.46 -1.28 -2.37
N LEU A 93 -8.76 -1.63 -3.62
CA LEU A 93 -9.73 -0.92 -4.46
C LEU A 93 -10.58 -1.90 -5.27
N PHE A 94 -11.85 -1.54 -5.46
CA PHE A 94 -12.72 -2.07 -6.51
C PHE A 94 -12.66 -1.11 -7.71
N LEU A 95 -12.35 -1.62 -8.90
CA LEU A 95 -12.24 -0.80 -10.10
C LEU A 95 -13.38 -1.03 -11.10
N GLY A 96 -14.12 -2.13 -10.97
CA GLY A 96 -15.05 -2.56 -12.02
C GLY A 96 -14.28 -3.12 -13.22
N GLU A 97 -14.88 -3.12 -14.40
CA GLU A 97 -14.19 -3.51 -15.63
C GLU A 97 -13.17 -2.44 -16.04
N VAL A 98 -11.97 -2.83 -16.42
CA VAL A 98 -10.92 -1.93 -16.90
C VAL A 98 -10.28 -2.48 -18.18
N ASP A 99 -9.96 -1.60 -19.12
CA ASP A 99 -9.22 -2.04 -20.31
C ASP A 99 -7.75 -2.27 -19.91
N MET A 100 -7.38 -3.54 -19.72
CA MET A 100 -6.01 -3.91 -19.34
C MET A 100 -5.01 -3.76 -20.50
N GLY A 101 -5.46 -3.73 -21.75
CA GLY A 101 -4.65 -3.41 -22.93
C GLY A 101 -4.38 -1.91 -23.09
N SER A 102 -5.10 -1.05 -22.36
CA SER A 102 -4.92 0.39 -22.38
C SER A 102 -3.59 0.82 -21.73
N PRO A 103 -2.75 1.62 -22.43
CA PRO A 103 -1.57 2.23 -21.81
C PRO A 103 -1.90 3.11 -20.60
N GLN A 104 -3.11 3.71 -20.56
CA GLN A 104 -3.55 4.57 -19.47
C GLN A 104 -3.83 3.78 -18.20
N THR A 105 -4.40 2.57 -18.30
CA THR A 105 -4.62 1.68 -17.16
C THR A 105 -3.28 1.25 -16.55
N LEU A 106 -2.33 0.83 -17.39
CA LEU A 106 -0.99 0.47 -16.94
C LEU A 106 -0.25 1.66 -16.30
N GLU A 107 -0.29 2.83 -16.92
CA GLU A 107 0.33 4.05 -16.37
C GLU A 107 -0.29 4.42 -15.02
N TRP A 108 -1.62 4.36 -14.90
CA TRP A 108 -2.32 4.60 -13.65
C TRP A 108 -1.85 3.63 -12.56
N PHE A 109 -1.77 2.33 -12.86
CA PHE A 109 -1.35 1.31 -11.91
C PHE A 109 0.08 1.53 -11.41
N VAL A 110 1.01 1.81 -12.33
CA VAL A 110 2.41 2.10 -11.99
C VAL A 110 2.49 3.36 -11.13
N LYS A 111 1.84 4.47 -11.53
CA LYS A 111 1.87 5.72 -10.76
C LYS A 111 1.23 5.58 -9.38
N TYR A 112 0.10 4.87 -9.30
CA TYR A 112 -0.56 4.59 -8.04
C TYR A 112 0.38 3.81 -7.11
N THR A 113 1.05 2.78 -7.63
CA THR A 113 1.94 1.95 -6.83
C THR A 113 3.19 2.70 -6.39
N LEU A 114 3.84 3.45 -7.28
CA LEU A 114 4.99 4.29 -6.95
C LEU A 114 4.67 5.31 -5.84
N LYS A 115 3.48 5.90 -5.87
CA LYS A 115 3.04 6.91 -4.91
C LYS A 115 2.72 6.32 -3.53
N ASN A 116 2.03 5.18 -3.48
CA ASN A 116 1.48 4.64 -2.23
C ASN A 116 2.36 3.57 -1.58
N TYR A 117 3.26 2.95 -2.34
CA TYR A 117 4.12 1.85 -1.89
C TYR A 117 5.58 2.12 -2.27
N GLU A 118 6.14 3.18 -1.68
CA GLU A 118 7.53 3.61 -1.89
C GLU A 118 8.53 2.48 -1.52
N ALA A 119 9.48 2.22 -2.41
CA ALA A 119 10.57 1.27 -2.22
C ALA A 119 11.90 1.77 -2.82
N GLN A 120 13.00 1.09 -2.50
CA GLN A 120 14.30 1.34 -3.09
C GLN A 120 14.37 0.81 -4.53
N HIS A 121 13.72 -0.33 -4.77
CA HIS A 121 13.70 -1.00 -6.07
C HIS A 121 12.27 -1.42 -6.45
N TYR A 122 12.04 -1.57 -7.76
CA TYR A 122 10.74 -1.86 -8.32
C TYR A 122 10.86 -2.92 -9.41
N ILE A 123 9.88 -3.83 -9.45
CA ILE A 123 9.67 -4.79 -10.53
C ILE A 123 8.25 -4.59 -11.03
N LEU A 124 8.08 -4.58 -12.36
CA LEU A 124 6.79 -4.70 -13.02
C LEU A 124 6.73 -6.07 -13.70
N ASP A 125 5.77 -6.88 -13.29
CA ASP A 125 5.41 -8.16 -13.88
C ASP A 125 4.14 -7.96 -14.70
N LEU A 126 4.22 -8.28 -16.00
CA LEU A 126 3.10 -8.23 -16.93
C LEU A 126 2.64 -9.67 -17.15
N TRP A 127 1.58 -10.05 -16.46
CA TRP A 127 1.04 -11.40 -16.47
C TRP A 127 -0.16 -11.43 -17.42
N ASP A 128 -0.02 -12.23 -18.49
CA ASP A 128 -1.05 -12.64 -19.44
C ASP A 128 -0.41 -13.69 -20.39
N HIS A 129 -1.07 -14.05 -21.48
CA HIS A 129 -0.46 -14.56 -22.69
C HIS A 129 0.68 -13.66 -23.19
N GLY A 130 1.51 -14.20 -24.09
CA GLY A 130 2.52 -13.41 -24.78
C GLY A 130 2.77 -13.90 -26.21
N GLY A 131 2.59 -13.01 -27.19
CA GLY A 131 3.01 -13.19 -28.58
C GLY A 131 4.34 -12.53 -28.92
N GLY A 132 5.06 -12.00 -27.92
CA GLY A 132 6.30 -11.25 -28.11
C GLY A 132 6.03 -9.87 -28.71
N TYR A 133 6.79 -9.45 -29.72
CA TYR A 133 6.66 -8.11 -30.31
C TYR A 133 5.32 -7.88 -31.04
N ARG A 134 4.56 -8.94 -31.32
CA ARG A 134 3.29 -8.86 -32.06
C ARG A 134 2.10 -8.54 -31.17
N GLY A 135 2.25 -8.65 -29.85
CA GLY A 135 1.13 -8.87 -28.94
C GLY A 135 0.78 -10.35 -28.93
#